data_AF-A0A1V0N239-F1
#
_entry.id   AF-A0A1V0N239-F1
#
_cell.length_a   1.000
_cell.length_b   1.000
_cell.length_c   1.000
_cell.angle_alpha   90.00
_cell.angle_beta   90.00
_cell.angle_gamma   90.00
#
_symmetry.space_group_name_H-M   'P 1'
#
loop_
_entity.id
_entity.type
_entity.pdbx_description
1 polymer ?
#
loop_
_entity_poly.entity_id
_entity_poly.type
_entity_poly.pdbx_seq_one_letter_code
_entity_poly.pdbx_strand_id
1 'polypeptide(L)'
;MKKYLPAIIVIISLVMVMAPFASSASPVTLPAAPTSLPSISYNYNGTNESISDSNWTAFFSSVIDNTHYVKYSFNTSTQCLIVYDLSYTGMNPYGLQFINALSGIGTPTLKNMTLAFNETKNMSSQVKGYTDIEALNAGAYPGFSFSKPVVKPLSTQYLYVGIFVAIIAGMIALYYVFNRKK
;
A
#
# COMPACT_ATOMS: atom_id res chain seq x y z
N MET A 1 3.69 22.86 43.75
CA MET A 1 3.64 22.90 42.27
C MET A 1 4.99 23.12 41.59
N LYS A 2 5.90 23.97 42.09
CA LYS A 2 7.20 24.25 41.43
C LYS A 2 8.16 23.05 41.26
N LYS A 3 8.05 21.99 42.08
CA LYS A 3 8.93 20.80 42.03
C LYS A 3 8.73 19.89 40.80
N TYR A 4 7.61 19.99 40.09
CA TYR A 4 7.30 19.11 38.95
C TYR A 4 7.35 19.84 37.60
N LEU A 5 7.57 21.16 37.61
CA LEU A 5 7.63 21.99 36.41
C LEU A 5 8.65 21.52 35.35
N PRO A 6 9.90 21.14 35.71
CA PRO A 6 10.86 20.65 34.72
C PRO A 6 10.46 19.28 34.14
N ALA A 7 9.86 18.39 34.94
CA ALA A 7 9.39 17.09 34.46
C ALA A 7 8.21 17.23 33.48
N ILE A 8 7.30 18.17 33.73
CA ILE A 8 6.16 18.47 32.86
C ILE A 8 6.64 19.01 31.51
N ILE A 9 7.64 19.91 31.51
CA ILE A 9 8.22 20.45 30.27
C ILE A 9 8.87 19.35 29.44
N VAL A 10 9.62 18.43 30.06
CA VAL A 10 10.25 17.30 29.35
C VAL A 10 9.19 16.37 28.73
N ILE A 11 8.10 16.07 29.46
CA ILE A 11 7.01 15.22 28.95
C ILE A 11 6.29 15.90 27.77
N ILE A 12 5.98 17.20 27.87
CA ILE A 12 5.33 17.96 26.79
C ILE A 12 6.24 18.04 25.56
N SER A 13 7.55 18.23 25.76
CA SER A 13 8.55 18.25 24.69
C SER A 13 8.59 16.89 23.96
N LEU A 14 8.54 15.80 24.71
CA LEU A 14 8.53 14.45 24.16
C LEU A 14 7.25 14.15 23.37
N VAL A 15 6.09 14.64 23.86
CA VAL A 15 4.80 14.52 23.16
C VAL A 15 4.79 15.35 21.86
N MET A 16 5.42 16.52 21.83
CA MET A 16 5.53 17.33 20.61
C MET A 16 6.44 16.71 19.55
N VAL A 17 7.52 16.02 19.94
CA VAL A 17 8.40 15.30 19.00
C VAL A 17 7.71 14.05 18.42
N MET A 18 6.74 13.47 19.14
CA MET A 18 5.92 12.34 18.68
C MET A 18 4.64 12.77 17.95
N ALA A 19 4.37 14.07 17.82
CA ALA A 19 3.22 14.54 17.10
C ALA A 19 3.39 14.20 15.61
N PRO A 20 2.47 13.42 15.00
CA PRO A 20 2.57 13.12 13.59
C PRO A 20 2.49 14.43 12.81
N PHE A 21 3.48 14.68 11.96
CA PHE A 21 3.41 15.74 10.95
C PHE A 21 2.21 15.43 10.05
N ALA A 22 1.06 16.03 10.38
CA ALA A 22 -0.14 15.93 9.58
C ALA A 22 0.11 16.67 8.26
N SER A 23 0.58 15.94 7.25
CA SER A 23 0.63 16.42 5.87
C SER A 23 -0.79 16.70 5.40
N SER A 24 -1.18 17.98 5.40
CA SER A 24 -2.43 18.51 4.84
C SER A 24 -2.42 18.53 3.31
N ALA A 25 -2.21 17.38 2.68
CA ALA A 25 -2.45 17.23 1.25
C ALA A 25 -3.94 16.85 1.08
N SER A 26 -4.68 17.65 0.31
CA SER A 26 -6.04 17.30 -0.09
C SER A 26 -6.05 15.92 -0.75
N PRO A 27 -6.97 15.01 -0.40
CA PRO A 27 -7.07 13.72 -1.07
C PRO A 27 -7.39 13.98 -2.55
N VAL A 28 -6.59 13.41 -3.45
CA VAL A 28 -6.94 13.40 -4.87
C VAL A 28 -8.19 12.52 -5.02
N THR A 29 -9.29 13.10 -5.48
CA THR A 29 -10.50 12.32 -5.79
C THR A 29 -10.20 11.44 -6.99
N LEU A 30 -10.23 10.13 -6.78
CA LEU A 30 -10.02 9.16 -7.85
C LEU A 30 -11.32 9.01 -8.66
N PRO A 31 -11.24 8.94 -9.99
CA PRO A 31 -12.40 8.64 -10.80
C PRO A 31 -12.90 7.23 -10.51
N ALA A 32 -14.19 7.01 -10.72
CA ALA A 32 -14.77 5.67 -10.64
C ALA A 32 -14.39 4.85 -11.88
N ALA A 33 -14.24 3.55 -11.70
CA ALA A 33 -14.03 2.61 -12.78
C ALA A 33 -15.15 2.70 -13.83
N PRO A 34 -14.83 2.56 -15.12
CA PRO A 34 -15.84 2.37 -16.16
C PRO A 34 -16.56 1.03 -15.95
N THR A 35 -17.75 0.88 -16.55
CA THR A 35 -18.55 -0.35 -16.50
C THR A 35 -17.87 -1.54 -17.19
N SER A 36 -16.95 -1.28 -18.10
CA SER A 36 -16.10 -2.25 -18.79
C SER A 36 -14.71 -1.66 -19.01
N LEU A 37 -13.66 -2.43 -18.77
CA LEU A 37 -12.29 -1.96 -19.01
C LEU A 37 -11.96 -1.99 -20.50
N PRO A 38 -11.35 -0.92 -21.05
CA PRO A 38 -10.89 -0.92 -22.43
C PRO A 38 -9.89 -2.05 -22.71
N SER A 39 -9.88 -2.55 -23.95
CA SER A 39 -8.87 -3.54 -24.31
C SER A 39 -7.53 -2.87 -24.58
N ILE A 40 -6.45 -3.48 -24.12
CA ILE A 40 -5.09 -3.00 -24.35
C ILE A 40 -4.34 -4.00 -25.20
N SER A 41 -3.84 -3.53 -26.34
CA SER A 41 -3.08 -4.36 -27.28
C SER A 41 -1.58 -4.23 -27.06
N TYR A 42 -0.86 -5.33 -27.28
CA TYR A 42 0.59 -5.39 -27.26
C TYR A 42 1.09 -6.39 -28.31
N ASN A 43 2.37 -6.32 -28.67
CA ASN A 43 2.95 -7.25 -29.63
C ASN A 43 3.68 -8.38 -28.91
N TYR A 44 3.45 -9.63 -29.31
CA TYR A 44 4.20 -10.79 -28.87
C TYR A 44 4.56 -11.65 -30.08
N ASN A 45 5.85 -11.90 -30.30
CA ASN A 45 6.37 -12.69 -31.43
C ASN A 45 5.81 -12.27 -32.80
N GLY A 46 5.63 -10.96 -33.02
CA GLY A 46 5.11 -10.43 -34.28
C GLY A 46 3.59 -10.48 -34.42
N THR A 47 2.87 -11.04 -33.45
CA THR A 47 1.40 -11.06 -33.39
C THR A 47 0.90 -9.99 -32.44
N ASN A 48 -0.17 -9.30 -32.82
CA ASN A 48 -0.86 -8.36 -31.93
C ASN A 48 -1.81 -9.14 -31.02
N GLU A 49 -1.47 -9.17 -29.73
CA GLU A 49 -2.29 -9.72 -28.66
C GLU A 49 -3.10 -8.60 -28.01
N SER A 50 -4.23 -8.95 -27.40
CA SER A 50 -5.08 -7.97 -26.72
C SER A 50 -5.57 -8.49 -25.38
N ILE A 51 -5.40 -7.68 -24.34
CA ILE A 51 -5.91 -7.95 -23.00
C ILE A 51 -7.35 -7.42 -22.96
N SER A 52 -8.31 -8.33 -22.87
CA SER A 52 -9.72 -7.99 -22.76
C SER A 52 -10.11 -7.65 -21.31
N ASP A 53 -11.29 -7.07 -21.14
CA ASP A 53 -11.91 -6.85 -19.82
C ASP A 53 -11.96 -8.14 -18.97
N SER A 54 -12.22 -9.28 -19.60
CA SER A 54 -12.26 -10.58 -18.90
C SER A 54 -10.88 -11.02 -18.39
N ASN A 55 -9.81 -10.72 -19.14
CA ASN A 55 -8.43 -11.00 -18.71
C ASN A 55 -8.06 -10.11 -17.50
N TRP A 56 -8.41 -8.82 -17.56
CA TRP A 56 -8.19 -7.90 -16.44
C TRP A 56 -8.95 -8.33 -15.20
N THR A 57 -10.23 -8.65 -15.34
CA THR A 57 -11.08 -9.12 -14.23
C THR A 57 -10.50 -10.38 -13.58
N ALA A 58 -10.04 -11.34 -14.38
CA ALA A 58 -9.39 -12.54 -13.87
C ALA A 58 -8.07 -12.22 -13.13
N PHE A 59 -7.25 -11.32 -13.68
CA PHE A 59 -6.00 -10.88 -13.04
C PHE A 59 -6.26 -10.17 -11.71
N PHE A 60 -7.19 -9.21 -11.69
CA PHE A 60 -7.55 -8.45 -10.49
C PHE A 60 -8.05 -9.36 -9.37
N SER A 61 -9.02 -10.22 -9.67
CA SER A 61 -9.59 -11.15 -8.68
C SER A 61 -8.61 -12.22 -8.20
N SER A 62 -7.71 -12.71 -9.06
CA SER A 62 -6.83 -13.85 -8.71
C SER A 62 -5.47 -13.44 -8.16
N VAL A 63 -4.98 -12.24 -8.52
CA VAL A 63 -3.66 -11.73 -8.15
C VAL A 63 -3.77 -10.55 -7.21
N ILE A 64 -4.48 -9.48 -7.59
CA ILE A 64 -4.54 -8.25 -6.79
C ILE A 64 -5.38 -8.44 -5.52
N ASP A 65 -6.52 -9.12 -5.60
CA ASP A 65 -7.39 -9.35 -4.44
C ASP A 65 -6.90 -10.50 -3.55
N ASN A 66 -5.86 -11.22 -4.00
CA ASN A 66 -5.30 -12.35 -3.29
C ASN A 66 -4.17 -11.89 -2.34
N THR A 67 -4.41 -12.04 -1.04
CA THR A 67 -3.50 -11.61 0.04
C THR A 67 -2.16 -12.32 0.05
N HIS A 68 -2.01 -13.43 -0.68
CA HIS A 68 -0.72 -14.06 -0.91
C HIS A 68 0.20 -13.20 -1.78
N TYR A 69 -0.35 -12.45 -2.74
CA TYR A 69 0.39 -11.57 -3.63
C TYR A 69 0.38 -10.13 -3.13
N VAL A 70 -0.80 -9.56 -2.85
CA VAL A 70 -0.96 -8.16 -2.42
C VAL A 70 -1.68 -8.11 -1.08
N LYS A 71 -1.01 -7.60 -0.06
CA LYS A 71 -1.51 -7.56 1.33
C LYS A 71 -2.64 -6.57 1.56
N TYR A 72 -2.75 -5.54 0.72
CA TYR A 72 -3.78 -4.52 0.84
C TYR A 72 -5.01 -4.89 0.01
N SER A 73 -6.20 -4.74 0.60
CA SER A 73 -7.46 -4.92 -0.10
C SER A 73 -7.89 -3.61 -0.75
N PHE A 74 -7.74 -3.53 -2.07
CA PHE A 74 -8.12 -2.36 -2.85
C PHE A 74 -9.65 -2.25 -3.01
N ASN A 75 -10.15 -1.03 -3.16
CA ASN A 75 -11.54 -0.82 -3.54
C ASN A 75 -11.74 -1.24 -5.00
N THR A 76 -12.69 -2.12 -5.25
CA THR A 76 -13.01 -2.63 -6.61
C THR A 76 -13.40 -1.50 -7.58
N SER A 77 -13.94 -0.39 -7.09
CA SER A 77 -14.29 0.79 -7.90
C SER A 77 -13.08 1.60 -8.38
N THR A 78 -11.88 1.36 -7.84
CA THR A 78 -10.67 2.12 -8.20
C THR A 78 -9.45 1.22 -8.46
N GLN A 79 -9.55 -0.07 -8.18
CA GLN A 79 -8.51 -1.10 -8.37
C GLN A 79 -7.87 -1.08 -9.76
N CYS A 80 -8.64 -0.81 -10.80
CA CYS A 80 -8.14 -0.75 -12.18
C CYS A 80 -7.08 0.35 -12.37
N LEU A 81 -7.09 1.41 -11.56
CA LEU A 81 -6.05 2.44 -11.53
C LEU A 81 -4.67 1.91 -11.11
N ILE A 82 -4.57 0.65 -10.67
CA ILE A 82 -3.27 0.01 -10.48
C ILE A 82 -2.49 -0.01 -11.81
N VAL A 83 -3.14 -0.34 -12.93
CA VAL A 83 -2.50 -0.42 -14.25
C VAL A 83 -2.95 0.68 -15.21
N TYR A 84 -4.18 1.16 -15.10
CA TYR A 84 -4.72 2.24 -15.95
C TYR A 84 -4.32 3.63 -15.45
N ASP A 85 -4.28 4.57 -16.39
CA ASP A 85 -4.25 6.00 -16.06
C ASP A 85 -5.62 6.49 -15.54
N LEU A 86 -5.69 7.75 -15.12
CA LEU A 86 -6.92 8.35 -14.58
C LEU A 86 -8.04 8.50 -15.64
N SER A 87 -7.73 8.41 -16.93
CA SER A 87 -8.73 8.45 -18.01
C SER A 87 -9.31 7.07 -18.32
N TYR A 88 -8.69 5.99 -17.85
CA TYR A 88 -8.94 4.60 -18.21
C TYR A 88 -8.74 4.26 -19.69
N THR A 89 -8.32 5.21 -20.53
CA THR A 89 -8.07 4.96 -21.97
C THR A 89 -6.65 4.48 -22.25
N GLY A 90 -5.72 4.75 -21.33
CA GLY A 90 -4.32 4.38 -21.44
C GLY A 90 -3.78 3.72 -20.17
N MET A 91 -2.53 3.28 -20.27
CA MET A 91 -1.81 2.69 -19.14
C MET A 91 -1.04 3.74 -18.37
N ASN A 92 -1.03 3.60 -17.05
CA ASN A 92 -0.11 4.34 -16.20
C ASN A 92 1.32 3.75 -16.31
N PRO A 93 2.34 4.41 -15.74
CA PRO A 93 3.72 3.91 -15.79
C PRO A 93 3.92 2.46 -15.34
N TYR A 94 3.24 2.02 -14.27
CA TYR A 94 3.32 0.63 -13.82
C TYR A 94 2.60 -0.32 -14.79
N GLY A 95 1.42 0.06 -15.29
CA GLY A 95 0.70 -0.69 -16.31
C GLY A 95 1.56 -0.89 -17.57
N LEU A 96 2.29 0.14 -18.03
CA LEU A 96 3.21 0.01 -19.16
C LEU A 96 4.36 -0.97 -18.88
N GLN A 97 4.95 -0.94 -17.69
CA GLN A 97 5.98 -1.90 -17.30
C GLN A 97 5.42 -3.33 -17.28
N PHE A 98 4.23 -3.51 -16.74
CA PHE A 98 3.52 -4.79 -16.72
C PHE A 98 3.24 -5.31 -18.13
N ILE A 99 2.73 -4.47 -19.03
CA ILE A 99 2.48 -4.84 -20.44
C ILE A 99 3.79 -5.19 -21.15
N ASN A 100 4.86 -4.44 -20.90
CA ASN A 100 6.17 -4.73 -21.47
C ASN A 100 6.70 -6.09 -21.01
N ALA A 101 6.60 -6.41 -19.71
CA ALA A 101 6.95 -7.74 -19.21
C ALA A 101 6.08 -8.84 -19.83
N LEU A 102 4.77 -8.63 -19.90
CA LEU A 102 3.86 -9.58 -20.54
C LEU A 102 4.18 -9.81 -22.02
N SER A 103 4.59 -8.75 -22.74
CA SER A 103 5.02 -8.83 -24.14
C SER A 103 6.26 -9.69 -24.34
N GLY A 104 7.12 -9.85 -23.32
CA GLY A 104 8.24 -10.79 -23.33
C GLY A 104 7.86 -12.22 -22.96
N ILE A 105 6.71 -12.43 -22.32
CA ILE A 105 6.28 -13.74 -21.77
C ILE A 105 5.33 -14.47 -22.72
N GLY A 106 4.28 -13.81 -23.21
CA GLY A 106 3.33 -14.43 -24.12
C GLY A 106 1.92 -13.86 -24.08
N THR A 107 0.95 -14.68 -24.49
CA THR A 107 -0.48 -14.32 -24.60
C THR A 107 -1.09 -13.99 -23.22
N PRO A 108 -2.22 -13.24 -23.15
CA PRO A 108 -2.73 -12.67 -21.90
C PRO A 108 -3.54 -13.66 -21.06
N THR A 109 -2.96 -14.83 -20.81
CA THR A 109 -3.50 -15.82 -19.88
C THR A 109 -3.21 -15.40 -18.44
N LEU A 110 -4.05 -15.83 -17.49
CA LEU A 110 -3.84 -15.53 -16.06
C LEU A 110 -2.43 -15.97 -15.59
N LYS A 111 -1.94 -17.11 -16.08
CA LYS A 111 -0.59 -17.61 -15.78
C LYS A 111 0.47 -16.60 -16.21
N ASN A 112 0.43 -16.14 -17.46
CA ASN A 112 1.41 -15.21 -18.00
C ASN A 112 1.30 -13.82 -17.36
N MET A 113 0.09 -13.35 -17.08
CA MET A 113 -0.14 -12.11 -16.33
C MET A 113 0.41 -12.20 -14.90
N THR A 114 0.30 -13.36 -14.25
CA THR A 114 0.91 -13.59 -12.93
C THR A 114 2.44 -13.61 -13.00
N LEU A 115 3.01 -14.16 -14.07
CA LEU A 115 4.45 -14.10 -14.29
C LEU A 115 4.92 -12.66 -14.53
N ALA A 116 4.23 -11.91 -15.39
CA ALA A 116 4.53 -10.49 -15.64
C ALA A 116 4.47 -9.66 -14.35
N PHE A 117 3.44 -9.88 -13.53
CA PHE A 117 3.35 -9.27 -12.20
C PHE A 117 4.57 -9.62 -11.34
N ASN A 118 5.00 -10.88 -11.31
CA ASN A 118 6.15 -11.29 -10.51
C ASN A 118 7.48 -10.70 -10.99
N GLU A 119 7.62 -10.43 -12.29
CA GLU A 119 8.80 -9.76 -12.85
C GLU A 119 8.82 -8.27 -12.48
N THR A 120 7.67 -7.60 -12.52
CA THR A 120 7.60 -6.15 -12.28
C THR A 120 7.49 -5.77 -10.81
N LYS A 121 7.01 -6.65 -9.93
CA LYS A 121 6.68 -6.31 -8.54
C LYS A 121 7.83 -5.67 -7.73
N ASN A 122 9.09 -6.00 -8.04
CA ASN A 122 10.26 -5.48 -7.33
C ASN A 122 10.91 -4.27 -8.05
N MET A 123 10.31 -3.79 -9.14
CA MET A 123 10.77 -2.59 -9.84
C MET A 123 10.44 -1.33 -9.02
N SER A 124 11.11 -0.22 -9.33
CA SER A 124 10.88 1.05 -8.66
C SER A 124 9.51 1.61 -9.03
N SER A 125 8.74 1.95 -7.99
CA SER A 125 7.45 2.61 -8.13
C SER A 125 7.59 4.10 -8.42
N GLN A 126 6.52 4.72 -8.93
CA GLN A 126 6.37 6.18 -8.93
C GLN A 126 6.16 6.72 -7.51
N VAL A 127 5.73 5.87 -6.57
CA VAL A 127 5.66 6.20 -5.14
C VAL A 127 7.09 6.24 -4.59
N LYS A 128 7.55 7.44 -4.21
CA LYS A 128 8.95 7.67 -3.83
C LYS A 128 9.41 6.77 -2.68
N GLY A 129 10.47 5.99 -2.94
CA GLY A 129 11.11 5.12 -1.94
C GLY A 129 10.46 3.74 -1.80
N TYR A 130 9.56 3.37 -2.71
CA TYR A 130 8.88 2.09 -2.73
C TYR A 130 9.17 1.34 -4.03
N THR A 131 9.25 0.03 -3.94
CA THR A 131 9.01 -0.86 -5.07
C THR A 131 7.51 -0.97 -5.34
N ASP A 132 7.11 -1.47 -6.51
CA ASP A 132 5.70 -1.61 -6.86
C ASP A 132 4.93 -2.47 -5.87
N ILE A 133 5.52 -3.58 -5.40
CA ILE A 133 4.90 -4.45 -4.41
C ILE A 133 4.77 -3.81 -3.04
N GLU A 134 5.75 -3.00 -2.63
CA GLU A 134 5.69 -2.28 -1.37
C GLU A 134 4.62 -1.19 -1.41
N ALA A 135 4.50 -0.47 -2.54
CA ALA A 135 3.44 0.50 -2.77
C ALA A 135 2.06 -0.18 -2.72
N LEU A 136 1.88 -1.28 -3.46
CA LEU A 136 0.63 -2.05 -3.49
C LEU A 136 0.27 -2.59 -2.10
N ASN A 137 1.22 -3.20 -1.39
CA ASN A 137 1.00 -3.71 -0.04
C ASN A 137 0.66 -2.61 0.98
N ALA A 138 1.06 -1.37 0.70
CA ALA A 138 0.73 -0.21 1.50
C ALA A 138 -0.55 0.51 1.05
N GLY A 139 -1.26 -0.01 0.03
CA GLY A 139 -2.48 0.57 -0.51
C GLY A 139 -2.27 1.81 -1.38
N ALA A 140 -1.05 2.00 -1.89
CA ALA A 140 -0.74 3.03 -2.86
C ALA A 140 -0.77 2.46 -4.28
N TYR A 141 -1.13 3.30 -5.25
CA TYR A 141 -1.13 2.97 -6.67
C TYR A 141 0.26 3.20 -7.25
N PRO A 142 0.96 2.16 -7.71
CA PRO A 142 2.38 2.24 -8.08
C PRO A 142 2.67 3.15 -9.28
N GLY A 143 1.68 3.35 -10.16
CA GLY A 143 1.80 4.19 -11.34
C GLY A 143 1.67 5.70 -11.08
N PHE A 144 1.33 6.15 -9.87
CA PHE A 144 1.07 7.57 -9.60
C PHE A 144 1.99 8.13 -8.52
N SER A 145 2.79 9.14 -8.89
CA SER A 145 3.71 9.81 -7.96
C SER A 145 3.02 10.57 -6.82
N PHE A 146 1.76 10.97 -7.02
CA PHE A 146 0.94 11.57 -5.97
C PHE A 146 0.30 10.53 -5.03
N SER A 147 0.28 9.24 -5.42
CA SER A 147 -0.29 8.20 -4.57
C SER A 147 0.59 8.00 -3.35
N LYS A 148 -0.04 7.90 -2.19
CA LYS A 148 0.66 7.74 -0.91
C LYS A 148 0.18 6.46 -0.25
N PRO A 149 1.07 5.74 0.45
CA PRO A 149 0.71 4.67 1.36
C PRO A 149 -0.45 5.07 2.26
N VAL A 150 -1.41 4.17 2.44
CA VAL A 150 -2.49 4.36 3.40
C VAL A 150 -1.88 4.28 4.78
N VAL A 151 -1.69 5.45 5.40
CA VAL A 151 -1.27 5.56 6.80
C VAL A 151 -2.41 5.00 7.64
N LYS A 152 -2.24 3.77 8.14
CA LYS A 152 -3.16 3.24 9.14
C LYS A 152 -3.16 4.21 10.33
N PRO A 153 -4.33 4.54 10.91
CA PRO A 153 -4.39 5.47 12.01
C PRO A 153 -3.45 5.02 13.13
N LEU A 154 -2.61 5.96 13.60
CA LEU A 154 -1.59 5.74 14.62
C LEU A 154 -2.16 5.14 15.91
N SER A 155 -3.48 5.26 16.15
CA SER A 155 -4.17 4.60 17.26
C SER A 155 -3.98 3.08 17.25
N THR A 156 -4.00 2.43 16.08
CA THR A 156 -3.78 0.98 15.98
C THR A 156 -2.31 0.60 16.22
N GLN A 157 -1.38 1.47 15.85
CA GLN A 157 0.06 1.22 15.97
C GLN A 157 0.59 1.49 17.40
N TYR A 158 0.08 2.54 18.06
CA TYR A 158 0.41 2.86 19.46
C TYR A 158 -0.42 2.07 20.48
N LEU A 159 -1.54 1.44 20.09
CA LEU A 159 -2.26 0.53 20.99
C LEU A 159 -1.31 -0.57 21.49
N TYR A 160 -0.55 -1.19 20.58
CA TYR A 160 0.39 -2.25 20.95
C TYR A 160 1.53 -1.72 21.82
N VAL A 161 2.11 -0.56 21.48
CA VAL A 161 3.16 0.07 22.29
C VAL A 161 2.65 0.42 23.70
N GLY A 162 1.44 1.00 23.78
CA GLY A 162 0.78 1.32 25.05
C GLY A 162 0.49 0.08 25.90
N ILE A 163 0.06 -1.03 25.29
CA ILE A 163 -0.13 -2.31 25.97
C ILE A 163 1.19 -2.84 26.54
N PHE A 164 2.29 -2.82 25.77
CA PHE A 164 3.60 -3.25 26.26
C PHE A 164 4.10 -2.42 27.45
N VAL A 165 3.97 -1.09 27.36
CA VAL A 165 4.35 -0.18 28.47
C VAL A 165 3.50 -0.44 29.71
N ALA A 166 2.19 -0.67 29.56
CA ALA A 166 1.29 -0.97 30.67
C ALA A 166 1.63 -2.31 31.36
N ILE A 167 1.98 -3.35 30.59
CA ILE A 167 2.42 -4.65 31.13
C ILE A 167 3.71 -4.49 31.95
N ILE A 168 4.72 -3.79 31.41
CA ILE A 168 6.00 -3.58 32.10
C ILE A 168 5.79 -2.77 33.39
N ALA A 169 5.01 -1.69 33.33
CA ALA A 169 4.68 -0.89 34.51
C ALA A 169 3.93 -1.70 35.58
N GLY A 170 2.98 -2.56 35.16
CA GLY A 170 2.27 -3.48 36.04
C GLY A 170 3.19 -4.49 36.72
N MET A 171 4.13 -5.08 35.97
CA MET A 171 5.13 -6.01 36.53
C MET A 171 6.03 -5.33 37.57
N ILE A 172 6.49 -4.10 37.30
CA ILE A 172 7.32 -3.34 38.25
C ILE A 172 6.52 -2.99 39.51
N ALA A 173 5.26 -2.57 39.37
CA ALA A 173 4.39 -2.27 40.50
C ALA A 173 4.12 -3.52 41.35
N LEU A 174 3.81 -4.66 40.72
CA LEU A 174 3.61 -5.94 41.40
C LEU A 174 4.88 -6.41 42.11
N TYR A 175 6.05 -6.31 41.46
CA TYR A 175 7.33 -6.61 42.09
C TYR A 175 7.55 -5.76 43.33
N TYR A 176 7.30 -4.45 43.27
CA TYR A 176 7.50 -3.56 44.41
C TYR A 176 6.49 -3.80 45.54
N VAL A 177 5.26 -4.21 45.22
CA VAL A 177 4.23 -4.55 46.23
C VAL A 177 4.56 -5.88 46.93
N PHE A 178 4.90 -6.92 46.17
CA PHE A 178 5.16 -8.25 46.74
C PHE A 178 6.55 -8.37 47.38
N ASN A 179 7.53 -7.61 46.93
CA ASN A 179 8.89 -7.64 47.46
C ASN A 179 9.14 -6.57 48.54
N ARG A 180 8.11 -5.81 48.96
CA ARG A 180 8.20 -4.78 50.02
C ARG A 180 8.28 -5.34 51.45
N LYS A 181 8.05 -6.64 51.63
CA LYS A 181 8.12 -7.32 52.94
C LYS A 181 9.00 -8.58 52.85
N LYS A 182 10.25 -8.36 52.47
CA LYS A 182 11.39 -9.15 52.96
C LYS A 182 12.34 -8.20 53.66
#